data_AF-A0A3C1VS28-F1
#
_entry.id   AF-A0A3C1VS28-F1
#
_cell.length_a   1.000
_cell.length_b   1.000
_cell.length_c   1.000
_cell.angle_alpha   90.00
_cell.angle_beta   90.00
_cell.angle_gamma   90.00
#
_symmetry.space_group_name_H-M   'P 1'
#
loop_
_entity.id
_entity.type
_entity.pdbx_description
1 polymer ?
#
loop_
_entity_poly.entity_id
_entity_poly.type
_entity_poly.pdbx_seq_one_letter_code
_entity_poly.pdbx_strand_id
1 'polypeptide(L)' 'MMASLGFLVGVLYSVGGFLFELSAGTLNSGTALAFLALLGMPLLFALAGCVAGLILAPLYNLLARFGFGLELDSD' A
#
# COMPACT_ATOMS: atom_id res chain seq x y z
N MET A 1 0.12 -8.31 -16.82
CA MET A 1 -1.32 -8.66 -16.92
C MET A 1 -1.87 -9.34 -15.66
N MET A 2 -1.17 -10.29 -15.04
CA MET A 2 -1.71 -11.02 -13.88
C MET A 2 -2.00 -10.12 -12.66
N ALA A 3 -1.12 -9.15 -12.37
CA ALA A 3 -1.30 -8.23 -11.24
C ALA A 3 -2.54 -7.32 -11.39
N SER A 4 -2.78 -6.78 -12.59
CA SER A 4 -3.94 -5.92 -12.84
C SER A 4 -5.25 -6.70 -12.81
N LEU A 5 -5.26 -7.95 -13.30
CA LEU A 5 -6.42 -8.83 -13.20
C LEU A 5 -6.73 -9.22 -11.75
N GLY A 6 -5.70 -9.60 -10.97
CA GLY A 6 -5.87 -9.91 -9.54
C GLY A 6 -6.40 -8.72 -8.75
N PHE A 7 -5.88 -7.51 -9.02
CA PHE A 7 -6.39 -6.29 -8.42
C PHE A 7 -7.87 -6.05 -8.76
N LEU A 8 -8.24 -6.16 -10.03
CA LEU A 8 -9.61 -5.92 -10.49
C LEU A 8 -10.59 -6.93 -9.86
N VAL A 9 -10.24 -8.21 -9.84
CA VAL A 9 -11.06 -9.26 -9.19
C VAL A 9 -11.17 -9.02 -7.68
N GLY A 10 -10.08 -8.62 -7.00
CA GLY A 10 -10.10 -8.29 -5.58
C GLY A 10 -10.97 -7.08 -5.25
N VAL A 11 -10.95 -6.04 -6.09
CA VAL A 11 -11.84 -4.87 -5.96
C VAL A 11 -13.30 -5.29 -6.15
N LEU A 12 -13.61 -6.08 -7.19
CA LEU A 12 -14.97 -6.58 -7.42
C LEU A 12 -15.48 -7.43 -6.24
N TYR A 13 -14.62 -8.31 -5.69
CA TYR A 13 -14.97 -9.14 -4.54
C TYR A 13 -15.24 -8.32 -3.28
N SER A 14 -14.34 -7.38 -2.94
CA SER A 14 -14.47 -6.57 -1.73
C SER A 14 -15.65 -5.60 -1.79
N VAL A 15 -15.82 -4.89 -2.91
CA VAL A 15 -16.95 -3.95 -3.11
C VAL A 15 -18.27 -4.71 -3.26
N GLY A 16 -18.29 -5.75 -4.09
CA GLY A 16 -19.49 -6.56 -4.34
C GLY A 16 -19.99 -7.28 -3.10
N GLY A 17 -19.08 -7.93 -2.36
CA GLY A 17 -19.42 -8.60 -1.10
C GLY A 17 -19.96 -7.63 -0.05
N PHE A 18 -19.34 -6.46 0.09
CA PHE A 18 -19.81 -5.42 1.01
C PHE A 18 -21.20 -4.90 0.65
N LEU A 19 -21.44 -4.53 -0.62
CA LEU A 19 -22.75 -4.04 -1.07
C LEU A 19 -23.85 -5.10 -0.94
N PHE A 20 -23.52 -6.36 -1.23
CA PHE A 20 -24.45 -7.48 -1.10
C PHE A 20 -24.86 -7.69 0.37
N GLU A 21 -23.90 -7.80 1.28
CA GLU A 21 -24.21 -8.02 2.70
C GLU A 21 -24.83 -6.79 3.38
N LEU A 22 -24.46 -5.58 2.97
CA LEU A 22 -25.10 -4.35 3.43
C LEU A 22 -26.58 -4.33 3.03
N SER A 23 -26.91 -4.78 1.81
CA SER A 23 -28.29 -4.87 1.31
C SER A 23 -29.07 -6.01 1.97
N ALA A 24 -28.41 -7.12 2.30
CA ALA A 24 -29.01 -8.26 2.98
C ALA A 24 -29.16 -8.06 4.50
N GLY A 25 -28.54 -7.01 5.07
CA GLY A 25 -28.54 -6.75 6.52
C GLY A 25 -27.67 -7.74 7.33
N THR A 26 -26.84 -8.55 6.67
CA THR A 26 -26.01 -9.59 7.28
C THR A 26 -24.53 -9.21 7.31
N LEU A 27 -24.25 -7.91 7.42
CA LEU A 27 -22.89 -7.36 7.27
C LEU A 27 -21.93 -7.97 8.29
N ASN A 28 -20.98 -8.76 7.79
CA ASN A 28 -19.98 -9.43 8.59
C ASN A 28 -18.75 -8.54 8.81
N SER A 29 -18.03 -8.75 9.92
CA SER A 29 -16.78 -8.03 10.19
C SER A 29 -15.69 -8.33 9.16
N GLY A 30 -15.67 -9.54 8.60
CA GLY A 30 -14.72 -9.94 7.57
C GLY A 30 -14.92 -9.21 6.24
N THR A 31 -16.17 -9.06 5.79
CA THR A 31 -16.49 -8.34 4.54
C THR A 31 -16.28 -6.83 4.69
N ALA A 32 -16.62 -6.26 5.86
CA ALA A 32 -16.30 -4.88 6.19
C ALA A 32 -14.78 -4.64 6.19
N LEU A 33 -13.99 -5.55 6.77
CA LEU A 33 -12.52 -5.47 6.78
C LEU A 33 -11.94 -5.60 5.38
N ALA A 34 -12.47 -6.51 4.54
CA ALA A 34 -12.02 -6.67 3.16
C ALA A 34 -12.26 -5.41 2.31
N PHE A 35 -13.40 -4.75 2.49
CA PHE A 35 -13.68 -3.45 1.85
C PHE A 35 -12.76 -2.35 2.37
N LEU A 36 -12.60 -2.25 3.69
CA LEU A 36 -11.70 -1.25 4.29
C LEU A 36 -10.23 -1.47 3.93
N ALA A 37 -9.81 -2.71 3.64
CA ALA A 37 -8.45 -3.01 3.22
C ALA A 37 -8.04 -2.31 1.91
N LEU A 38 -9.00 -1.96 1.05
CA LEU A 38 -8.75 -1.13 -0.15
C LEU A 38 -8.17 0.24 0.20
N LEU A 39 -8.51 0.80 1.36
CA LEU A 39 -7.98 2.08 1.86
C LEU A 39 -6.88 1.88 2.90
N GLY A 40 -7.07 0.90 3.80
CA GLY A 40 -6.15 0.61 4.89
C GLY A 40 -4.77 0.18 4.40
N MET A 41 -4.70 -0.72 3.41
CA MET A 41 -3.40 -1.19 2.92
C MET A 41 -2.58 -0.07 2.27
N PRO A 42 -3.10 0.74 1.34
CA PRO A 42 -2.36 1.89 0.81
C PRO A 42 -1.87 2.86 1.89
N LEU A 43 -2.71 3.15 2.88
CA LEU A 43 -2.35 4.06 3.98
C LEU A 43 -1.22 3.48 4.84
N LEU A 44 -1.29 2.19 5.18
CA LEU A 44 -0.23 1.50 5.93
C LEU A 44 1.08 1.48 5.15
N PHE A 45 1.04 1.19 3.84
CA PHE A 45 2.22 1.23 2.97
C PHE A 45 2.80 2.64 2.86
N ALA A 46 1.97 3.67 2.76
CA ALA A 46 2.43 5.07 2.73
C ALA A 46 3.13 5.47 4.02
N LEU A 47 2.56 5.11 5.18
CA LEU A 47 3.20 5.35 6.48
C LEU A 47 4.52 4.59 6.62
N ALA A 48 4.53 3.30 6.25
CA ALA A 48 5.75 2.49 6.30
C ALA A 48 6.84 3.06 5.38
N GLY A 49 6.49 3.49 4.17
CA GLY A 49 7.40 4.15 3.24
C GLY A 49 7.92 5.48 3.77
N CYS A 50 7.07 6.27 4.43
CA CYS A 50 7.49 7.51 5.09
C CYS A 50 8.50 7.25 6.21
N VAL A 51 8.21 6.29 7.10
CA VAL A 51 9.13 5.90 8.18
C VAL A 51 10.44 5.37 7.62
N ALA A 52 10.37 4.51 6.60
CA ALA A 52 11.57 4.01 5.91
C ALA A 52 12.38 5.17 5.33
N GLY A 53 11.74 6.12 4.64
CA GLY A 53 12.39 7.32 4.10
C GLY A 53 13.04 8.19 5.17
N LEU A 54 12.37 8.41 6.31
CA LEU A 54 12.91 9.15 7.45
C LEU A 54 14.17 8.50 8.04
N ILE A 55 14.30 7.17 7.96
CA ILE A 55 15.47 6.43 8.42
C ILE A 55 16.57 6.40 7.35
N LEU A 56 16.19 6.14 6.10
CA LEU A 56 17.14 5.96 5.00
C LEU A 56 17.77 7.28 4.56
N ALA A 57 17.05 8.41 4.65
CA ALA A 57 17.58 9.72 4.29
C ALA A 57 18.77 10.17 5.16
N PRO A 58 18.72 10.15 6.51
CA PRO A 58 19.88 10.48 7.33
C PRO A 58 21.00 9.44 7.19
N LEU A 59 20.67 8.16 7.01
CA LEU A 59 21.65 7.11 6.73
C LEU A 59 22.41 7.40 5.43
N TYR A 60 21.70 7.72 4.35
CA TYR A 60 22.30 8.12 3.08
C TYR A 60 23.20 9.33 3.23
N ASN A 61 22.73 10.39 3.91
CA ASN A 61 23.55 11.59 4.14
C ASN A 61 24.82 11.30 4.94
N LEU A 62 24.78 10.35 5.89
CA LEU A 62 25.96 9.90 6.62
C LEU A 62 26.93 9.14 5.70
N LEU A 63 26.45 8.19 4.91
CA LEU A 63 27.30 7.41 4.00
C LEU A 63 27.89 8.27 2.87
N ALA A 64 27.11 9.21 2.34
CA ALA A 64 27.56 10.16 1.32
C ALA A 64 28.71 11.03 1.86
N ARG A 65 28.68 11.43 3.14
CA ARG A 65 29.79 12.12 3.80
C ARG A 65 31.06 11.29 3.92
N PHE A 66 30.94 9.96 3.94
CA PHE A 66 32.09 9.03 3.95
C PHE A 66 32.61 8.68 2.55
N GLY A 67 32.13 9.35 1.50
CA GLY A 67 32.61 9.17 0.13
C GLY A 67 31.87 8.08 -0.65
N PHE A 68 30.79 7.51 -0.11
CA PHE A 68 29.92 6.56 -0.82
C PHE A 68 28.73 7.25 -1.51
N GLY A 69 28.91 8.51 -1.94
CA GLY A 69 27.89 9.22 -2.69
C GLY A 69 27.62 8.52 -4.02
N LEU A 70 26.36 8.20 -4.32
CA LEU A 70 25.97 7.78 -5.67
C LEU A 70 26.05 8.99 -6.59
N GLU A 71 27.08 9.03 -7.44
CA GLU A 71 27.16 9.96 -8.57
C GLU A 71 26.08 9.55 -9.58
N LEU A 72 25.06 10.41 -9.74
CA LEU A 72 24.09 10.26 -10.82
C LEU A 72 24.73 10.83 -12.08
N ASP A 73 25.32 9.96 -12.90
CA ASP A 73 25.68 10.32 -14.27
C ASP A 73 24.39 10.68 -15.02
N SER A 74 24.26 11.97 -15.35
CA SER A 74 23.15 12.52 -16.11
C SER A 74 23.55 12.62 -17.58
N ASP A 75 23.52 11.49 -18.29
CA ASP A 75 23.55 11.41 -19.77
C ASP A 75 22.12 11.31 -20.33
#